data_AF-A0A915K3N0-F1
#
_entry.id   AF-A0A915K3N0-F1
#
_cell.length_a   1.000
_cell.length_b   1.000
_cell.length_c   1.000
_cell.angle_alpha   90.00
_cell.angle_beta   90.00
_cell.angle_gamma   90.00
#
_symmetry.space_group_name_H-M   'P 1'
#
loop_
_entity.id
_entity.type
_entity.pdbx_description
1 polymer ?
#
loop_
_entity_poly.entity_id
_entity_poly.type
_entity_poly.pdbx_seq_one_letter_code
_entity_poly.pdbx_strand_id
1 'polypeptide(L)'
;MVPAGGPYYMISRNLGPELGGAVGILFYLGTTVAASMYILGAAEIFMLYIYPKSKIFDDTFMCYRLYGTLILIMLSCIVVSGVKVVNKFALPTVFIVNLCILLSFGGVFVKISGSSKINYCMVGDRLANLKNYLDNHEGDRVACNITELTRVYCHNASFSSLNCDSHFYLMAVQNRIEKRPAIRGLRSSVIFENIDPKYADQHHLIVEYNESVTPPSMKESERIKKLYVFADVTSSFIILVGVFFPSVTGIMAGSNRSGNLKDASQSIPRGTIAATTISSVVYLAGAVLFGATLDGLFMRDKFGESAFGKLVIAELAVPHYMAVCVGSLVATMGAGMQSLTGQLWVEI
;
A
#
# COMPACT_ATOMS: atom_id res chain seq x y z
N MET A 1 -5.75 5.93 -42.25
CA MET A 1 -4.91 6.86 -41.47
C MET A 1 -5.42 6.85 -40.04
N VAL A 2 -4.54 6.78 -39.04
CA VAL A 2 -4.97 6.82 -37.63
C VAL A 2 -5.45 8.24 -37.34
N PRO A 3 -6.71 8.43 -36.95
CA PRO A 3 -7.23 9.75 -36.71
C PRO A 3 -6.62 10.38 -35.45
N ALA A 4 -6.30 11.68 -35.52
CA ALA A 4 -5.93 12.47 -34.35
C ALA A 4 -7.19 12.72 -33.51
N GLY A 5 -7.13 12.44 -32.20
CA GLY A 5 -8.28 12.61 -31.30
C GLY A 5 -8.35 11.66 -30.10
N GLY A 6 -7.31 10.86 -29.85
CA GLY A 6 -7.26 9.96 -28.69
C GLY A 6 -8.12 8.69 -28.83
N PRO A 7 -8.22 7.87 -27.77
CA PRO A 7 -8.86 6.55 -27.78
C PRO A 7 -10.33 6.61 -28.17
N TYR A 8 -11.09 7.56 -27.60
CA TYR A 8 -12.51 7.69 -27.88
C TYR A 8 -12.78 7.94 -29.37
N TYR A 9 -12.05 8.88 -29.98
CA TYR A 9 -12.19 9.19 -31.40
C TYR A 9 -11.74 8.04 -32.31
N MET A 10 -10.71 7.28 -31.91
CA MET A 10 -10.31 6.08 -32.63
C MET A 10 -11.36 4.97 -32.54
N ILE A 11 -11.99 4.76 -31.39
CA ILE A 11 -12.99 3.71 -31.19
C ILE A 11 -14.28 4.05 -31.93
N SER A 12 -14.81 5.26 -31.75
CA SER A 12 -16.09 5.68 -32.32
C SER A 12 -16.09 5.66 -33.85
N ARG A 13 -14.96 5.96 -34.51
CA ARG A 13 -14.85 5.89 -35.98
C ARG A 13 -14.70 4.49 -36.53
N ASN A 14 -14.10 3.56 -35.79
CA ASN A 14 -13.87 2.19 -36.28
C ASN A 14 -15.02 1.25 -35.93
N LEU A 15 -15.68 1.44 -34.78
CA LEU A 15 -16.72 0.55 -34.27
C LEU A 15 -18.13 1.17 -34.30
N GLY A 16 -18.24 2.44 -34.67
CA GLY A 16 -19.51 3.15 -34.74
C GLY A 16 -19.82 4.00 -33.50
N PRO A 17 -20.73 4.97 -33.64
CA PRO A 17 -21.03 5.95 -32.59
C PRO A 17 -21.69 5.33 -31.35
N GLU A 18 -22.52 4.30 -31.52
CA GLU A 18 -23.22 3.64 -30.42
C GLU A 18 -22.25 2.94 -29.46
N LEU A 19 -21.33 2.14 -30.01
CA LEU A 19 -20.30 1.46 -29.21
C LEU A 19 -19.29 2.46 -28.65
N GLY A 20 -18.90 3.46 -29.45
CA GLY A 20 -18.01 4.54 -29.01
C GLY A 20 -18.56 5.27 -27.79
N GLY A 21 -19.84 5.65 -27.82
CA GLY A 21 -20.52 6.31 -26.71
C GLY A 21 -20.58 5.46 -25.45
N ALA A 22 -20.99 4.18 -25.57
CA ALA A 22 -21.07 3.27 -24.42
C ALA A 22 -19.69 3.04 -23.76
N VAL A 23 -18.66 2.79 -24.57
CA VAL A 23 -17.28 2.60 -24.06
C VAL A 23 -16.73 3.90 -23.48
N GLY A 24 -17.02 5.05 -24.09
CA GLY A 24 -16.61 6.36 -23.61
C GLY A 24 -17.16 6.68 -22.22
N ILE A 25 -18.46 6.45 -22.00
CA ILE A 25 -19.10 6.68 -20.68
C ILE A 25 -18.49 5.77 -19.62
N LEU A 26 -18.31 4.48 -19.93
CA LEU A 26 -17.71 3.53 -18.98
C LEU A 26 -16.26 3.91 -18.65
N PHE A 27 -15.49 4.34 -19.65
CA PHE A 27 -14.11 4.80 -19.46
C PHE A 27 -14.06 6.08 -18.62
N TYR A 28 -14.93 7.05 -18.88
CA TYR A 28 -15.06 8.27 -18.09
C TYR A 28 -15.30 7.94 -16.62
N LEU A 29 -16.35 7.16 -16.31
CA LEU A 29 -16.66 6.75 -14.93
C LEU A 29 -15.50 5.99 -14.27
N GLY A 30 -14.87 5.07 -15.00
CA GLY A 30 -13.71 4.33 -14.51
C GLY A 30 -12.54 5.25 -14.14
N THR A 31 -12.22 6.24 -14.97
CA THR A 31 -11.16 7.21 -14.67
C THR A 31 -11.52 8.16 -13.53
N THR A 32 -12.81 8.47 -13.33
CA THR A 32 -13.29 9.28 -12.19
C THR A 32 -13.11 8.54 -10.87
N VAL A 33 -13.46 7.26 -10.83
CA VAL A 33 -13.22 6.41 -9.65
C VAL A 33 -11.71 6.17 -9.43
N ALA A 34 -10.93 6.03 -10.49
CA ALA A 34 -9.47 5.91 -10.37
C ALA A 34 -8.84 7.18 -9.75
N ALA A 35 -9.31 8.38 -10.14
CA ALA A 35 -8.84 9.63 -9.57
C ALA A 35 -9.05 9.69 -8.04
N SER A 36 -10.22 9.28 -7.55
CA SER A 36 -10.49 9.24 -6.10
C SER A 36 -9.62 8.20 -5.39
N MET A 37 -9.39 7.04 -6.00
CA MET A 37 -8.47 6.01 -5.48
C MET A 37 -7.05 6.55 -5.30
N TYR A 38 -6.51 7.27 -6.30
CA TYR A 38 -5.16 7.85 -6.22
C TYR A 38 -5.05 8.94 -5.14
N ILE A 39 -6.09 9.77 -4.99
CA ILE A 39 -6.13 10.82 -3.96
C ILE A 39 -6.16 10.21 -2.55
N LEU A 40 -6.96 9.15 -2.36
CA LEU A 40 -7.01 8.44 -1.09
C LEU A 40 -5.66 7.78 -0.76
N GLY A 41 -5.02 7.15 -1.74
CA GLY A 41 -3.68 6.60 -1.57
C GLY A 41 -2.62 7.65 -1.21
N ALA A 42 -2.70 8.84 -1.82
CA ALA A 42 -1.83 9.97 -1.45
C ALA A 42 -2.06 10.43 0.00
N ALA A 43 -3.33 10.53 0.43
CA ALA A 43 -3.68 10.89 1.80
C ALA A 43 -3.17 9.84 2.81
N GLU A 44 -3.29 8.55 2.49
CA GLU A 44 -2.76 7.44 3.31
C GLU A 44 -1.25 7.57 3.49
N ILE A 45 -0.51 7.75 2.38
CA ILE A 45 0.96 7.85 2.44
C ILE A 45 1.39 9.06 3.27
N PHE A 46 0.73 10.20 3.07
CA PHE A 46 1.04 11.44 3.78
C PHE A 46 0.83 11.30 5.29
N MET A 47 -0.35 10.84 5.71
CA MET A 47 -0.73 10.76 7.11
C MET A 47 -0.08 9.60 7.87
N LEU A 48 0.22 8.47 7.23
CA LEU A 48 0.74 7.31 7.96
C LEU A 48 2.26 7.24 8.00
N TYR A 49 2.95 7.74 6.97
CA TYR A 49 4.38 7.49 6.80
C TYR A 49 5.24 8.75 6.69
N ILE A 50 4.70 9.88 6.23
CA ILE A 50 5.49 11.12 6.09
C ILE A 50 5.33 11.99 7.34
N TYR A 51 4.10 12.27 7.74
CA TYR A 51 3.82 13.13 8.89
C TYR A 51 2.68 12.58 9.77
N PRO A 52 2.95 11.55 10.60
CA PRO A 52 1.93 10.92 11.45
C PRO A 52 1.33 11.83 12.51
N LYS A 53 2.05 12.89 12.91
CA LYS A 53 1.56 13.90 13.85
C LYS A 53 0.48 14.82 13.27
N SER A 54 0.16 14.68 11.98
CA SER A 54 -0.87 15.48 11.32
C SER A 54 -2.29 15.03 11.65
N LYS A 55 -2.48 13.92 12.35
CA LYS A 55 -3.81 13.42 12.71
C LYS A 55 -4.45 14.36 13.73
N ILE A 56 -5.48 15.09 13.28
CA ILE A 56 -6.23 16.06 14.10
C ILE A 56 -7.35 15.36 14.88
N PHE A 57 -7.93 14.31 14.31
CA PHE A 57 -9.05 13.57 14.89
C PHE A 57 -8.61 12.18 15.33
N ASP A 58 -9.20 11.69 16.42
CA ASP A 58 -9.03 10.31 16.89
C ASP A 58 -9.61 9.30 15.89
N ASP A 59 -10.66 9.68 15.16
CA ASP A 59 -11.21 8.87 14.07
C ASP A 59 -10.39 9.00 12.78
N THR A 60 -9.76 7.89 12.40
CA THR A 60 -8.93 7.79 11.21
C THR A 60 -9.74 8.03 9.93
N PHE A 61 -11.02 7.64 9.88
CA PHE A 61 -11.86 7.86 8.69
C PHE A 61 -12.16 9.34 8.45
N MET A 62 -12.37 10.10 9.52
CA MET A 62 -12.56 11.56 9.41
C MET A 62 -11.30 12.23 8.85
N CYS A 63 -10.12 11.80 9.32
CA CYS A 63 -8.85 12.29 8.80
C CYS A 63 -8.70 12.00 7.29
N TYR A 64 -9.05 10.80 6.83
CA TYR A 64 -9.02 10.47 5.39
C TYR A 64 -9.92 11.38 4.55
N ARG A 65 -11.13 11.71 5.04
CA ARG A 65 -12.05 12.63 4.34
C ARG A 65 -11.49 14.05 4.27
N LEU A 66 -10.90 14.55 5.36
CA LEU A 66 -10.31 15.89 5.40
C LEU A 66 -9.13 16.01 4.44
N TYR A 67 -8.14 15.13 4.55
CA TYR A 67 -6.96 15.19 3.68
C TYR A 67 -7.28 14.85 2.22
N GLY A 68 -8.20 13.92 1.98
CA GLY A 68 -8.68 13.61 0.63
C GLY A 68 -9.33 14.82 -0.06
N THR A 69 -10.19 15.56 0.65
CA THR A 69 -10.82 16.77 0.12
C THR A 69 -9.82 17.91 -0.11
N LEU A 70 -8.86 18.10 0.81
CA LEU A 70 -7.77 19.09 0.62
C LEU A 70 -6.91 18.77 -0.60
N ILE A 71 -6.47 17.52 -0.76
CA ILE A 71 -5.66 17.10 -1.91
C ILE A 71 -6.46 17.23 -3.21
N LEU A 72 -7.75 16.87 -3.21
CA LEU A 72 -8.62 17.01 -4.38
C LEU A 72 -8.75 18.46 -4.84
N ILE A 73 -8.98 19.40 -3.91
CA ILE A 73 -9.09 20.83 -4.22
C ILE A 73 -7.77 21.33 -4.80
N MET A 74 -6.64 20.98 -4.18
CA MET A 74 -5.32 21.36 -4.66
C MET A 74 -5.04 20.84 -6.08
N LEU A 75 -5.30 19.56 -6.35
CA LEU A 75 -5.12 18.98 -7.69
C LEU A 75 -6.07 19.60 -8.72
N SER A 76 -7.32 19.89 -8.34
CA SER A 76 -8.30 20.54 -9.22
C SER A 76 -7.85 21.96 -9.62
N CYS A 77 -7.32 22.75 -8.68
CA CYS A 77 -6.77 24.08 -8.99
C CYS A 77 -5.58 24.00 -9.98
N ILE A 78 -4.73 22.99 -9.85
CA ILE A 78 -3.60 22.76 -10.77
C ILE A 78 -4.11 22.40 -12.17
N VAL A 79 -5.13 21.54 -12.26
CA VAL A 79 -5.73 21.13 -13.54
C VAL A 79 -6.38 22.32 -14.25
N VAL A 80 -7.10 23.18 -13.52
CA VAL A 80 -7.71 24.41 -14.06
C VAL A 80 -6.66 25.40 -14.59
N SER A 81 -5.46 25.43 -13.99
CA SER A 81 -4.35 26.28 -14.45
C SER A 81 -3.79 25.88 -15.83
N GLY A 82 -4.21 24.73 -16.36
CA GLY A 82 -4.03 24.36 -17.76
C GLY A 82 -3.21 23.09 -17.97
N VAL A 83 -3.59 22.32 -19.00
CA VAL A 83 -3.00 21.00 -19.32
C VAL A 83 -1.50 21.07 -19.68
N LYS A 84 -1.03 22.24 -20.15
CA LYS A 84 0.40 22.46 -20.42
C LYS A 84 1.26 22.30 -19.17
N VAL A 85 0.75 22.74 -18.01
CA VAL A 85 1.43 22.61 -16.71
C VAL A 85 1.52 21.14 -16.33
N VAL A 86 0.41 20.42 -16.39
CA VAL A 86 0.34 18.98 -16.07
C VAL A 86 1.31 18.16 -16.92
N ASN A 87 1.37 18.44 -18.22
CA ASN A 87 2.26 17.71 -19.13
C ASN A 87 3.76 17.97 -18.83
N LYS A 88 4.11 19.15 -18.29
CA LYS A 88 5.48 19.47 -17.87
C LYS A 88 5.91 18.66 -16.64
N PHE A 89 4.98 18.35 -15.74
CA PHE A 89 5.24 17.52 -14.55
C PHE A 89 5.16 16.01 -14.81
N ALA A 90 4.50 15.57 -15.89
CA ALA A 90 4.31 14.15 -16.19
C ALA A 90 5.64 13.38 -16.37
N LEU A 91 6.61 13.94 -17.12
CA LEU A 91 7.90 13.28 -17.36
C LEU A 91 8.74 13.10 -16.07
N PRO A 92 8.93 14.14 -15.24
CA PRO A 92 9.56 13.99 -13.93
C PRO A 92 8.90 12.92 -13.04
N THR A 93 7.56 12.84 -13.00
CA THR A 93 6.86 11.83 -12.20
C THR A 93 7.20 10.41 -12.66
N VAL A 94 7.24 10.15 -13.97
CA VAL A 94 7.63 8.84 -14.51
C VAL A 94 9.07 8.48 -14.12
N PHE A 95 9.99 9.45 -14.16
CA PHE A 95 11.37 9.22 -13.73
C PHE A 95 11.44 8.84 -12.24
N ILE A 96 10.70 9.54 -11.38
CA ILE A 96 10.64 9.24 -9.94
C ILE A 96 10.10 7.82 -9.69
N VAL A 97 9.03 7.42 -10.38
CA VAL A 97 8.46 6.07 -10.23
C VAL A 97 9.46 4.99 -10.60
N ASN A 98 10.13 5.13 -11.75
CA ASN A 98 11.14 4.17 -12.19
C ASN A 98 12.32 4.12 -11.20
N LEU A 99 12.75 5.27 -10.68
CA LEU A 99 13.78 5.31 -9.65
C LEU A 99 13.33 4.58 -8.38
N CYS A 100 12.11 4.80 -7.88
CA CYS A 100 11.59 4.09 -6.71
C CYS A 100 11.55 2.57 -6.90
N ILE A 101 11.15 2.11 -8.08
CA ILE A 101 11.18 0.68 -8.43
C ILE A 101 12.62 0.17 -8.37
N LEU A 102 13.56 0.84 -9.04
CA LEU A 102 14.97 0.43 -9.03
C LEU A 102 15.59 0.42 -7.63
N LEU A 103 15.28 1.41 -6.78
CA LEU A 103 15.77 1.46 -5.40
C LEU A 103 15.18 0.35 -4.53
N SER A 104 13.91 -0.03 -4.76
CA SER A 104 13.24 -1.11 -4.03
C SER A 104 13.79 -2.48 -4.41
N PHE A 105 13.92 -2.74 -5.72
CA PHE A 105 14.50 -3.98 -6.24
C PHE A 105 16.00 -4.09 -5.92
N GLY A 106 16.76 -3.00 -6.07
CA GLY A 106 18.17 -2.95 -5.65
C GLY A 106 18.34 -3.23 -4.16
N GLY A 107 17.40 -2.75 -3.34
CA GLY A 107 17.36 -3.02 -1.90
C GLY A 107 17.23 -4.49 -1.52
N VAL A 108 16.47 -5.27 -2.30
CA VAL A 108 16.36 -6.73 -2.14
C VAL A 108 17.72 -7.41 -2.30
N PHE A 109 18.49 -7.04 -3.32
CA PHE A 109 19.81 -7.62 -3.58
C PHE A 109 20.87 -7.19 -2.57
N VAL A 110 20.82 -5.94 -2.08
CA VAL A 110 21.74 -5.48 -1.03
C VAL A 110 21.46 -6.20 0.29
N LYS A 111 20.19 -6.49 0.60
CA LYS A 111 19.76 -7.15 1.84
C LYS A 111 19.63 -8.67 1.69
N ILE A 112 20.47 -9.29 0.85
CA ILE A 112 20.39 -10.72 0.53
C ILE A 112 20.53 -11.63 1.75
N SER A 113 21.34 -11.22 2.74
CA SER A 113 21.57 -11.94 4.00
C SER A 113 20.62 -11.52 5.13
N GLY A 114 19.60 -10.71 4.82
CA GLY A 114 18.67 -10.14 5.79
C GLY A 114 19.16 -8.83 6.40
N SER A 115 18.28 -8.18 7.17
CA SER A 115 18.58 -6.92 7.86
C SER A 115 17.89 -6.88 9.22
N SER A 116 18.68 -6.70 10.28
CA SER A 116 18.19 -6.57 11.67
C SER A 116 17.74 -5.15 12.05
N LYS A 117 17.75 -4.20 11.11
CA LYS A 117 17.31 -2.81 11.37
C LYS A 117 15.85 -2.71 11.77
N ILE A 118 15.02 -3.66 11.35
CA ILE A 118 13.58 -3.67 11.60
C ILE A 118 13.22 -5.03 12.13
N ASN A 119 12.73 -5.03 13.35
CA ASN A 119 12.24 -6.22 14.01
C ASN A 119 10.86 -5.89 14.55
N TYR A 120 9.98 -6.87 14.52
CA TYR A 120 8.69 -6.83 15.15
C TYR A 120 8.68 -7.79 16.35
N CYS A 121 7.73 -7.59 17.25
CA CYS A 121 7.62 -8.37 18.48
C CYS A 121 6.46 -9.36 18.37
N MET A 122 6.75 -10.61 18.70
CA MET A 122 5.77 -11.70 18.81
C MET A 122 5.52 -12.01 20.28
N VAL A 123 4.26 -12.10 20.66
CA VAL A 123 3.83 -12.59 21.97
C VAL A 123 3.21 -13.95 21.77
N GLY A 124 4.01 -15.00 21.96
CA GLY A 124 3.65 -16.37 21.59
C GLY A 124 3.47 -16.47 20.09
N ASP A 125 2.22 -16.61 19.68
CA ASP A 125 1.75 -16.80 18.30
C ASP A 125 1.16 -15.52 17.67
N ARG A 126 1.00 -14.43 18.44
CA ARG A 126 0.32 -13.20 18.01
C ARG A 126 1.28 -12.04 17.77
N LEU A 127 0.97 -11.22 16.76
CA LEU A 127 1.65 -9.96 16.50
C LEU A 127 1.24 -8.88 17.51
N ALA A 128 2.23 -8.28 18.15
CA ALA A 128 2.03 -7.16 19.07
C ALA A 128 1.82 -5.84 18.32
N ASN A 129 0.86 -5.02 18.77
CA ASN A 129 0.65 -3.66 18.27
C ASN A 129 1.39 -2.65 19.16
N LEU A 130 2.60 -2.25 18.75
CA LEU A 130 3.43 -1.30 19.54
C LEU A 130 3.14 0.16 19.16
N LYS A 131 2.63 0.40 17.95
CA LYS A 131 2.38 1.74 17.42
C LYS A 131 1.36 2.50 18.25
N ASN A 132 0.24 1.86 18.57
CA ASN A 132 -0.85 2.49 19.31
C ASN A 132 -0.42 3.00 20.69
N TYR A 133 0.48 2.28 21.38
CA TYR A 133 1.02 2.74 22.66
C TYR A 133 1.91 3.97 22.50
N LEU A 134 2.80 3.96 21.49
CA LEU A 134 3.74 5.05 21.22
C LEU A 134 3.07 6.33 20.73
N ASP A 135 1.98 6.22 19.97
CA ASP A 135 1.20 7.37 19.54
C ASP A 135 0.60 8.12 20.75
N ASN A 136 0.33 7.42 21.86
CA ASN A 136 -0.19 7.99 23.11
C ASN A 136 0.90 8.46 24.09
N HIS A 137 2.13 7.92 23.97
CA HIS A 137 3.25 8.21 24.88
C HIS A 137 4.47 8.67 24.07
N GLU A 138 4.45 9.94 23.64
CA GLU A 138 5.52 10.51 22.82
C GLU A 138 6.88 10.46 23.53
N GLY A 139 7.88 9.90 22.83
CA GLY A 139 9.27 9.84 23.29
C GLY A 139 9.65 8.58 24.07
N ASP A 140 8.67 7.72 24.39
CA ASP A 140 8.95 6.42 25.02
C ASP A 140 9.54 5.43 24.00
N ARG A 141 10.31 4.45 24.47
CA ARG A 141 10.90 3.41 23.62
C ARG A 141 10.55 2.03 24.15
N VAL A 142 9.69 1.33 23.43
CA VAL A 142 9.27 -0.03 23.80
C VAL A 142 10.19 -1.04 23.13
N ALA A 143 10.93 -1.80 23.94
CA ALA A 143 11.68 -2.96 23.48
C ALA A 143 10.83 -4.23 23.56
N CYS A 144 11.14 -5.26 22.76
CA CYS A 144 10.49 -6.57 22.83
C CYS A 144 11.00 -7.41 24.01
N ASN A 145 10.84 -6.89 25.23
CA ASN A 145 11.21 -7.52 26.49
C ASN A 145 10.01 -7.51 27.44
N ILE A 146 9.95 -8.48 28.35
CA ILE A 146 8.86 -8.61 29.32
C ILE A 146 8.62 -7.30 30.08
N THR A 147 9.68 -6.65 30.58
CA THR A 147 9.61 -5.42 31.39
C THR A 147 9.08 -4.19 30.65
N GLU A 148 9.29 -4.12 29.34
CA GLU A 148 8.79 -3.02 28.51
C GLU A 148 7.37 -3.33 28.03
N LEU A 149 7.10 -4.59 27.67
CA LEU A 149 5.75 -5.03 27.30
C LEU A 149 4.78 -4.95 28.48
N THR A 150 5.21 -5.12 29.73
CA THR A 150 4.32 -4.95 30.88
C THR A 150 3.71 -3.55 30.98
N ARG A 151 4.38 -2.51 30.45
CA ARG A 151 3.79 -1.16 30.38
C ARG A 151 2.67 -1.05 29.36
N VAL A 152 2.70 -1.90 28.34
CA VAL A 152 1.72 -1.93 27.25
C VAL A 152 0.54 -2.85 27.60
N TYR A 153 0.84 -4.04 28.13
CA TYR A 153 -0.14 -5.13 28.33
C TYR A 153 -0.71 -5.23 29.75
N CYS A 154 -0.18 -4.47 30.73
CA CYS A 154 -0.63 -4.53 32.11
C CYS A 154 -1.02 -3.16 32.68
N HIS A 155 -2.01 -3.16 33.57
CA HIS A 155 -2.38 -1.97 34.33
C HIS A 155 -1.33 -1.66 35.41
N ASN A 156 -0.94 -0.39 35.55
CA ASN A 156 0.07 0.11 36.49
C ASN A 156 1.48 -0.51 36.35
N ALA A 157 1.83 -1.04 35.17
CA ALA A 157 3.13 -1.68 34.90
C ALA A 157 3.53 -2.79 35.90
N SER A 158 2.55 -3.37 36.60
CA SER A 158 2.76 -4.42 37.59
C SER A 158 2.53 -5.79 36.95
N PHE A 159 3.52 -6.66 37.04
CA PHE A 159 3.46 -8.01 36.46
C PHE A 159 2.66 -8.94 37.38
N SER A 160 1.34 -9.02 37.15
CA SER A 160 0.45 -9.96 37.85
C SER A 160 -0.60 -10.52 36.89
N SER A 161 -1.11 -11.72 37.19
CA SER A 161 -2.16 -12.36 36.40
C SER A 161 -3.49 -11.59 36.39
N LEU A 162 -3.71 -10.70 37.38
CA LEU A 162 -4.94 -9.92 37.51
C LEU A 162 -4.88 -8.58 36.76
N ASN A 163 -3.67 -8.01 36.63
CA ASN A 163 -3.45 -6.70 36.03
C ASN A 163 -3.03 -6.76 34.57
N CYS A 164 -2.53 -7.92 34.12
CA CYS A 164 -2.08 -8.14 32.75
C CYS A 164 -3.12 -8.88 31.92
N ASP A 165 -3.04 -8.72 30.60
CA ASP A 165 -3.72 -9.61 29.66
C ASP A 165 -3.33 -11.07 29.91
N SER A 166 -4.33 -11.96 30.03
CA SER A 166 -4.13 -13.36 30.40
C SER A 166 -3.21 -14.09 29.41
N HIS A 167 -3.34 -13.80 28.12
CA HIS A 167 -2.52 -14.41 27.08
C HIS A 167 -1.07 -13.94 27.19
N PHE A 168 -0.85 -12.63 27.32
CA PHE A 168 0.48 -12.07 27.53
C PHE A 168 1.16 -12.64 28.78
N TYR A 169 0.46 -12.73 29.91
CA TYR A 169 1.02 -13.28 31.16
C TYR A 169 1.47 -14.74 30.98
N LEU A 170 0.64 -15.59 30.37
CA LEU A 170 0.99 -16.98 30.10
C LEU A 170 2.22 -17.10 29.19
N MET A 171 2.26 -16.35 28.08
CA MET A 171 3.38 -16.39 27.15
C MET A 171 4.68 -15.80 27.74
N ALA A 172 4.55 -14.79 28.61
CA ALA A 172 5.69 -14.23 29.34
C ALA A 172 6.28 -15.21 30.34
N VAL A 173 5.44 -15.93 31.11
CA VAL A 173 5.91 -16.97 32.06
C VAL A 173 6.54 -18.16 31.31
N GLN A 174 6.03 -18.50 30.13
CA GLN A 174 6.60 -19.54 29.26
C GLN A 174 7.83 -19.09 28.46
N ASN A 175 8.27 -17.82 28.60
CA ASN A 175 9.36 -17.22 27.85
C ASN A 175 9.21 -17.34 26.31
N ARG A 176 7.97 -17.21 25.81
CA ARG A 176 7.61 -17.28 24.38
C ARG A 176 7.47 -15.90 23.73
N ILE A 177 8.19 -14.90 24.25
CA ILE A 177 8.23 -13.56 23.66
C ILE A 177 9.47 -13.48 22.79
N GLU A 178 9.27 -13.37 21.48
CA GLU A 178 10.35 -13.42 20.50
C GLU A 178 10.39 -12.14 19.66
N LYS A 179 11.61 -11.66 19.43
CA LYS A 179 11.89 -10.57 18.51
C LYS A 179 12.34 -11.19 17.18
N ARG A 180 11.59 -10.93 16.10
CA ARG A 180 11.91 -11.47 14.77
C ARG A 180 12.22 -10.36 13.78
N PRO A 181 13.21 -10.54 12.88
CA PRO A 181 13.51 -9.58 11.84
C PRO A 181 12.42 -9.58 10.78
N ALA A 182 11.94 -8.39 10.39
CA ALA A 182 10.95 -8.24 9.32
C ALA A 182 11.51 -8.64 7.94
N ILE A 183 12.81 -8.39 7.73
CA ILE A 183 13.53 -8.68 6.49
C ILE A 183 14.51 -9.82 6.76
N ARG A 184 14.07 -11.05 6.47
CA ARG A 184 14.90 -12.27 6.61
C ARG A 184 15.90 -12.42 5.45
N GLY A 185 15.60 -11.81 4.29
CA GLY A 185 16.49 -11.74 3.13
C GLY A 185 16.40 -12.95 2.21
N LEU A 186 16.94 -12.84 0.99
CA LEU A 186 16.75 -13.84 -0.07
C LEU A 186 17.44 -15.19 0.19
N ARG A 187 18.50 -15.20 1.01
CA ARG A 187 19.17 -16.44 1.43
C ARG A 187 18.34 -17.25 2.42
N SER A 188 17.31 -16.65 3.00
CA SER A 188 16.41 -17.36 3.89
C SER A 188 15.46 -18.25 3.09
N SER A 189 15.08 -19.40 3.65
CA SER A 189 14.10 -20.32 3.03
C SER A 189 12.65 -19.87 3.23
N VAL A 190 12.42 -18.57 3.36
CA VAL A 190 11.14 -17.96 3.77
C VAL A 190 10.11 -17.98 2.65
N ILE A 191 10.55 -18.08 1.39
CA ILE A 191 9.65 -18.26 0.26
C ILE A 191 8.73 -19.47 0.45
N PHE A 192 9.24 -20.54 1.07
CA PHE A 192 8.46 -21.76 1.33
C PHE A 192 7.40 -21.56 2.43
N GLU A 193 7.64 -20.65 3.38
CA GLU A 193 6.66 -20.29 4.43
C GLU A 193 5.54 -19.38 3.88
N ASN A 194 5.77 -18.74 2.73
CA ASN A 194 4.91 -17.75 2.10
C ASN A 194 4.13 -18.28 0.90
N ILE A 195 4.36 -19.54 0.48
CA ILE A 195 3.75 -20.10 -0.73
C ILE A 195 2.25 -20.37 -0.57
N ASP A 196 1.84 -20.78 0.63
CA ASP A 196 0.46 -21.15 0.90
C ASP A 196 -0.42 -19.91 1.15
N PRO A 197 -1.64 -19.88 0.59
CA PRO A 197 -2.55 -18.77 0.78
C PRO A 197 -3.03 -18.71 2.24
N LYS A 198 -2.87 -17.54 2.87
CA LYS A 198 -3.31 -17.27 4.25
C LYS A 198 -4.42 -16.23 4.25
N TYR A 199 -5.64 -16.69 3.97
CA TYR A 199 -6.85 -15.86 4.08
C TYR A 199 -7.23 -15.66 5.56
N ALA A 200 -7.70 -14.46 5.88
CA ALA A 200 -8.16 -14.09 7.22
C ALA A 200 -9.51 -13.39 7.14
N ASP A 201 -10.38 -13.72 8.10
CA ASP A 201 -11.65 -13.03 8.31
C ASP A 201 -11.45 -11.72 9.08
N GLN A 202 -12.34 -10.76 8.83
CA GLN A 202 -12.28 -9.46 9.49
C GLN A 202 -12.33 -9.62 11.01
N HIS A 203 -11.49 -8.87 11.72
CA HIS A 203 -11.36 -8.93 13.18
C HIS A 203 -10.82 -10.23 13.76
N HIS A 204 -10.27 -11.12 12.93
CA HIS A 204 -9.43 -12.21 13.44
C HIS A 204 -7.99 -11.73 13.64
N LEU A 205 -7.34 -12.26 14.67
CA LEU A 205 -5.93 -11.99 14.97
C LEU A 205 -5.05 -12.53 13.85
N ILE A 206 -3.97 -11.82 13.55
CA ILE A 206 -2.91 -12.36 12.68
C ILE A 206 -2.02 -13.24 13.55
N VAL A 207 -2.17 -14.55 13.37
CA VAL A 207 -1.49 -15.59 14.16
C VAL A 207 -0.54 -16.40 13.27
N GLU A 208 0.56 -16.88 13.86
CA GLU A 208 1.54 -17.77 13.22
C GLU A 208 0.96 -19.14 12.85
N TYR A 209 0.08 -19.68 13.72
CA TYR A 209 -0.60 -20.96 13.52
C TYR A 209 -2.12 -20.78 13.61
N ASN A 210 -2.85 -21.50 12.75
CA ASN A 210 -4.32 -21.56 12.80
C ASN A 210 -4.77 -22.44 13.98
N GLU A 211 -4.54 -21.99 15.22
CA GLU A 211 -5.31 -22.52 16.34
C GLU A 211 -6.67 -21.83 16.38
N SER A 212 -7.71 -22.64 16.58
CA SER A 212 -9.09 -22.19 16.73
C SER A 212 -9.25 -21.37 18.02
N VAL A 213 -8.86 -20.11 17.97
CA VAL A 213 -9.12 -19.17 19.07
C VAL A 213 -10.61 -18.88 19.06
N THR A 214 -11.31 -19.29 20.12
CA THR A 214 -12.70 -18.91 20.36
C THR A 214 -12.81 -17.38 20.30
N PRO A 215 -13.78 -16.82 19.55
CA PRO A 215 -13.89 -15.38 19.39
C PRO A 215 -14.10 -14.72 20.77
N PRO A 216 -13.28 -13.72 21.15
CA PRO A 216 -13.42 -13.03 22.42
C PRO A 216 -14.73 -12.23 22.48
N SER A 217 -15.22 -11.96 23.69
CA SER A 217 -16.44 -11.16 23.92
C SER A 217 -16.32 -9.73 23.35
N MET A 218 -17.43 -9.08 22.96
CA MET A 218 -17.40 -7.78 22.24
C MET A 218 -16.58 -6.67 22.94
N LYS A 219 -16.65 -6.55 24.27
CA LYS A 219 -15.89 -5.55 25.06
C LYS A 219 -14.42 -5.94 25.27
N GLU A 220 -14.13 -7.23 25.22
CA GLU A 220 -12.78 -7.77 25.31
C GLU A 220 -12.06 -7.65 23.96
N SER A 221 -12.80 -7.79 22.86
CA SER A 221 -12.35 -7.54 21.50
C SER A 221 -11.79 -6.12 21.32
N GLU A 222 -12.43 -5.07 21.87
CA GLU A 222 -11.91 -3.70 21.77
C GLU A 222 -10.59 -3.47 22.52
N ARG A 223 -10.41 -4.09 23.69
CA ARG A 223 -9.15 -4.01 24.43
C ARG A 223 -8.05 -4.80 23.73
N ILE A 224 -8.34 -6.01 23.25
CA ILE A 224 -7.39 -6.85 22.53
C ILE A 224 -6.99 -6.18 21.20
N LYS A 225 -7.92 -5.51 20.50
CA LYS A 225 -7.65 -4.70 19.29
C LYS A 225 -6.57 -3.64 19.47
N LYS A 226 -6.45 -3.08 20.67
CA LYS A 226 -5.42 -2.07 20.98
C LYS A 226 -4.03 -2.67 21.21
N LEU A 227 -3.97 -3.97 21.53
CA LEU A 227 -2.77 -4.67 21.99
C LEU A 227 -2.14 -5.55 20.89
N TYR A 228 -2.96 -6.12 20.03
CA TYR A 228 -2.52 -7.05 18.98
C TYR A 228 -2.94 -6.57 17.59
N VAL A 229 -2.28 -7.08 16.55
CA VAL A 229 -2.60 -6.74 15.15
C VAL A 229 -3.70 -7.67 14.61
N PHE A 230 -4.70 -7.08 13.98
CA PHE A 230 -5.87 -7.76 13.43
C PHE A 230 -5.95 -7.62 11.91
N ALA A 231 -6.63 -8.56 11.27
CA ALA A 231 -7.04 -8.41 9.88
C ALA A 231 -8.10 -7.30 9.78
N ASP A 232 -7.75 -6.23 9.04
CA ASP A 232 -8.59 -5.03 8.83
C ASP A 232 -9.87 -5.36 8.04
N VAL A 233 -9.78 -6.30 7.08
CA VAL A 233 -10.86 -6.70 6.18
C VAL A 233 -10.80 -8.21 5.93
N THR A 234 -11.96 -8.86 5.77
CA THR A 234 -12.03 -10.25 5.31
C THR A 234 -11.37 -10.37 3.93
N SER A 235 -10.45 -11.31 3.81
CA SER A 235 -9.68 -11.54 2.59
C SER A 235 -10.10 -12.83 1.90
N SER A 236 -10.33 -12.77 0.60
CA SER A 236 -10.60 -13.92 -0.26
C SER A 236 -9.90 -13.71 -1.60
N PHE A 237 -9.73 -14.80 -2.38
CA PHE A 237 -9.09 -14.71 -3.69
C PHE A 237 -9.74 -13.65 -4.59
N ILE A 238 -11.07 -13.62 -4.67
CA ILE A 238 -11.82 -12.68 -5.52
C ILE A 238 -11.65 -11.23 -5.06
N ILE A 239 -11.63 -10.99 -3.74
CA ILE A 239 -11.40 -9.63 -3.19
C ILE A 239 -9.99 -9.15 -3.58
N LEU A 240 -8.97 -10.01 -3.44
CA LEU A 240 -7.60 -9.64 -3.78
C LEU A 240 -7.41 -9.40 -5.28
N VAL A 241 -8.08 -10.17 -6.15
CA VAL A 241 -8.11 -9.90 -7.59
C VAL A 241 -8.71 -8.52 -7.87
N GLY A 242 -9.82 -8.16 -7.23
CA GLY A 242 -10.45 -6.85 -7.35
C GLY A 242 -9.56 -5.69 -6.89
N VAL A 243 -8.81 -5.88 -5.79
CA VAL A 243 -7.85 -4.89 -5.27
C VAL A 243 -6.63 -4.74 -6.18
N PHE A 244 -6.15 -5.83 -6.80
CA PHE A 244 -5.01 -5.80 -7.70
C PHE A 244 -5.36 -5.27 -9.10
N PHE A 245 -6.58 -5.49 -9.58
CA PHE A 245 -7.00 -5.19 -10.96
C PHE A 245 -6.71 -3.74 -11.41
N PRO A 246 -6.94 -2.68 -10.61
CA PRO A 246 -6.58 -1.30 -10.99
C PRO A 246 -5.12 -1.12 -11.41
N SER A 247 -4.18 -1.94 -10.91
CA SER A 247 -2.75 -1.86 -11.24
C SER A 247 -2.42 -2.21 -12.70
N VAL A 248 -3.24 -3.07 -13.34
CA VAL A 248 -3.04 -3.50 -14.74
C VAL A 248 -3.91 -2.71 -15.73
N THR A 249 -4.74 -1.78 -15.23
CA THR A 249 -5.54 -0.90 -16.09
C THR A 249 -4.68 0.20 -16.73
N GLY A 250 -5.29 1.03 -17.59
CA GLY A 250 -4.60 2.19 -18.19
C GLY A 250 -3.87 1.91 -19.51
N ILE A 251 -4.04 0.75 -20.12
CA ILE A 251 -3.45 0.40 -21.44
C ILE A 251 -3.81 1.40 -22.56
N MET A 252 -4.93 2.12 -22.40
CA MET A 252 -5.42 3.10 -23.36
C MET A 252 -4.65 4.43 -23.32
N ALA A 253 -3.83 4.67 -22.29
CA ALA A 253 -3.07 5.92 -22.13
C ALA A 253 -2.08 6.18 -23.28
N GLY A 254 -1.52 5.12 -23.88
CA GLY A 254 -0.60 5.24 -25.03
C GLY A 254 -1.27 5.85 -26.27
N SER A 255 -2.59 5.72 -26.37
CA SER A 255 -3.38 6.16 -27.51
C SER A 255 -3.87 7.62 -27.37
N ASN A 256 -3.79 8.20 -26.17
CA ASN A 256 -4.18 9.60 -25.87
C ASN A 256 -3.33 10.63 -26.63
N ARG A 257 -2.14 10.25 -27.14
CA ARG A 257 -1.25 11.12 -27.92
C ARG A 257 -1.16 10.73 -29.39
N SER A 258 -2.19 10.07 -29.93
CA SER A 258 -2.21 9.56 -31.31
C SER A 258 -1.90 10.65 -32.35
N GLY A 259 -2.35 11.89 -32.13
CA GLY A 259 -2.13 13.02 -33.04
C GLY A 259 -0.71 13.59 -33.06
N ASN A 260 0.13 13.26 -32.07
CA ASN A 260 1.51 13.79 -31.95
C ASN A 260 2.57 12.78 -32.39
N LEU A 261 2.15 11.57 -32.81
CA LEU A 261 3.06 10.52 -33.25
C LEU A 261 3.37 10.68 -34.73
N LYS A 262 4.65 10.54 -35.09
CA LYS A 262 5.08 10.49 -36.50
C LYS A 262 4.37 9.38 -37.28
N ASP A 263 4.30 8.18 -36.68
CA ASP A 263 3.62 7.01 -37.24
C ASP A 263 2.79 6.30 -36.16
N ALA A 264 1.55 6.74 -35.97
CA ALA A 264 0.67 6.23 -34.92
C ALA A 264 0.29 4.75 -35.10
N SER A 265 0.13 4.27 -36.34
CA SER A 265 -0.27 2.88 -36.66
C SER A 265 0.76 1.84 -36.20
N GLN A 266 2.05 2.18 -36.21
CA GLN A 266 3.12 1.30 -35.76
C GLN A 266 3.51 1.56 -34.29
N SER A 267 3.48 2.83 -33.87
CA SER A 267 3.96 3.23 -32.54
C SER A 267 3.00 2.81 -31.41
N ILE A 268 1.68 2.91 -31.63
CA ILE A 268 0.69 2.57 -30.60
C ILE A 268 0.77 1.07 -30.24
N PRO A 269 0.69 0.11 -31.18
CA PRO A 269 0.73 -1.31 -30.83
C PRO A 269 2.06 -1.73 -30.19
N ARG A 270 3.19 -1.27 -30.73
CA ARG A 270 4.52 -1.61 -30.18
C ARG A 270 4.70 -1.03 -28.78
N GLY A 271 4.30 0.23 -28.57
CA GLY A 271 4.41 0.89 -27.28
C GLY A 271 3.54 0.23 -26.22
N THR A 272 2.27 -0.04 -26.52
CA THR A 272 1.35 -0.67 -25.57
C THR A 272 1.78 -2.09 -25.20
N ILE A 273 2.14 -2.94 -26.17
CA ILE A 273 2.58 -4.32 -25.89
C ILE A 273 3.87 -4.34 -25.08
N ALA A 274 4.86 -3.49 -25.43
CA ALA A 274 6.10 -3.39 -24.67
C ALA A 274 5.85 -2.92 -23.23
N ALA A 275 5.02 -1.89 -23.04
CA ALA A 275 4.68 -1.38 -21.71
C ALA A 275 3.97 -2.42 -20.84
N THR A 276 2.98 -3.14 -21.39
CA THR A 276 2.28 -4.22 -20.68
C THR A 276 3.22 -5.38 -20.34
N THR A 277 4.14 -5.72 -21.23
CA THR A 277 5.13 -6.79 -20.96
C THR A 277 6.08 -6.38 -19.83
N ILE A 278 6.59 -5.15 -19.87
CA ILE A 278 7.50 -4.64 -18.82
C ILE A 278 6.80 -4.59 -17.46
N SER A 279 5.56 -4.04 -17.39
CA SER A 279 4.83 -3.98 -16.12
C SER A 279 4.52 -5.37 -15.57
N SER A 280 4.13 -6.31 -16.43
CA SER A 280 3.88 -7.71 -16.04
C SER A 280 5.12 -8.37 -15.46
N VAL A 281 6.29 -8.17 -16.08
CA VAL A 281 7.57 -8.67 -15.57
C VAL A 281 7.91 -8.05 -14.21
N VAL A 282 7.72 -6.73 -14.05
CA VAL A 282 7.97 -6.04 -12.77
C VAL A 282 7.04 -6.56 -11.67
N TYR A 283 5.76 -6.76 -11.95
CA TYR A 283 4.81 -7.29 -10.95
C TYR A 283 5.13 -8.73 -10.56
N LEU A 284 5.41 -9.61 -11.51
CA LEU A 284 5.77 -11.01 -11.24
C LEU A 284 7.10 -11.11 -10.48
N ALA A 285 8.10 -10.34 -10.89
CA ALA A 285 9.38 -10.28 -10.18
C ALA A 285 9.21 -9.75 -8.75
N GLY A 286 8.39 -8.71 -8.57
CA GLY A 286 8.07 -8.16 -7.24
C GLY A 286 7.40 -9.19 -6.34
N ALA A 287 6.39 -9.92 -6.84
CA ALA A 287 5.70 -10.96 -6.06
C ALA A 287 6.66 -12.04 -5.56
N VAL A 288 7.53 -12.55 -6.43
CA VAL A 288 8.51 -13.58 -6.06
C VAL A 288 9.58 -13.04 -5.10
N LEU A 289 10.15 -11.87 -5.39
CA LEU A 289 11.24 -11.31 -4.59
C LEU A 289 10.78 -10.85 -3.20
N PHE A 290 9.59 -10.25 -3.10
CA PHE A 290 9.03 -9.84 -1.80
C PHE A 290 8.64 -11.06 -0.97
N GLY A 291 8.00 -12.08 -1.57
CA GLY A 291 7.70 -13.34 -0.90
C GLY A 291 8.94 -14.11 -0.44
N ALA A 292 10.09 -13.93 -1.11
CA ALA A 292 11.34 -14.59 -0.73
C ALA A 292 12.19 -13.83 0.28
N THR A 293 11.88 -12.55 0.58
CA THR A 293 12.71 -11.70 1.43
C THR A 293 12.05 -11.29 2.74
N LEU A 294 10.73 -11.12 2.72
CA LEU A 294 9.95 -10.60 3.85
C LEU A 294 9.30 -11.74 4.64
N ASP A 295 9.16 -11.52 5.94
CA ASP A 295 8.42 -12.42 6.81
C ASP A 295 6.90 -12.38 6.50
N GLY A 296 6.28 -13.56 6.41
CA GLY A 296 4.85 -13.69 6.07
C GLY A 296 3.89 -13.05 7.05
N LEU A 297 4.23 -13.00 8.34
CA LEU A 297 3.40 -12.33 9.34
C LEU A 297 3.44 -10.82 9.14
N PHE A 298 4.64 -10.29 8.89
CA PHE A 298 4.84 -8.86 8.67
C PHE A 298 4.19 -8.37 7.37
N MET A 299 4.18 -9.18 6.30
CA MET A 299 3.48 -8.82 5.05
C MET A 299 1.96 -8.69 5.21
N ARG A 300 1.37 -9.34 6.22
CA ARG A 300 -0.07 -9.29 6.51
C ARG A 300 -0.46 -8.08 7.36
N ASP A 301 0.51 -7.38 7.93
CA ASP A 301 0.32 -6.13 8.66
C ASP A 301 0.40 -4.93 7.69
N LYS A 302 -0.77 -4.52 7.17
CA LYS A 302 -0.89 -3.46 6.16
C LYS A 302 -0.19 -2.16 6.55
N PHE A 303 -0.35 -1.71 7.80
CA PHE A 303 0.15 -0.41 8.28
C PHE A 303 1.50 -0.50 9.00
N GLY A 304 2.06 -1.71 9.10
CA GLY A 304 3.31 -1.98 9.80
C GLY A 304 3.23 -1.65 11.29
N GLU A 305 2.06 -1.79 11.93
CA GLU A 305 1.84 -1.46 13.34
C GLU A 305 2.75 -2.27 14.29
N SER A 306 3.06 -3.50 13.90
CA SER A 306 4.01 -4.38 14.59
C SER A 306 5.46 -3.93 14.49
N ALA A 307 5.79 -3.07 13.51
CA ALA A 307 7.11 -2.48 13.29
C ALA A 307 7.09 -0.95 13.34
N PHE A 308 6.37 -0.39 14.33
CA PHE A 308 6.35 1.06 14.58
C PHE A 308 5.79 1.92 13.43
N GLY A 309 4.86 1.36 12.66
CA GLY A 309 4.18 2.08 11.58
C GLY A 309 5.02 2.28 10.32
N LYS A 310 5.99 1.40 10.06
CA LYS A 310 6.90 1.52 8.92
C LYS A 310 6.35 0.80 7.70
N LEU A 311 6.39 1.46 6.54
CA LEU A 311 5.97 0.87 5.27
C LEU A 311 6.96 -0.20 4.81
N VAL A 312 6.47 -1.43 4.66
CA VAL A 312 7.26 -2.63 4.33
C VAL A 312 8.17 -2.43 3.11
N ILE A 313 7.61 -1.94 2.01
CA ILE A 313 8.33 -1.76 0.74
C ILE A 313 9.37 -0.63 0.83
N ALA A 314 9.05 0.47 1.53
CA ALA A 314 9.98 1.57 1.70
C ALA A 314 11.21 1.15 2.50
N GLU A 315 11.04 0.25 3.45
CA GLU A 315 12.12 -0.26 4.27
C GLU A 315 13.01 -1.28 3.57
N LEU A 316 12.56 -1.85 2.44
CA LEU A 316 13.45 -2.60 1.55
C LEU A 316 14.37 -1.66 0.76
N ALA A 317 13.93 -0.45 0.43
CA ALA A 317 14.69 0.46 -0.41
C ALA A 317 16.03 0.92 0.19
N VAL A 318 16.97 1.24 -0.70
CA VAL A 318 18.30 1.79 -0.43
C VAL A 318 18.43 3.05 -1.28
N PRO A 319 19.01 4.17 -0.79
CA PRO A 319 19.73 4.36 0.48
C PRO A 319 18.86 4.67 1.70
N HIS A 320 17.65 5.20 1.50
CA HIS A 320 16.78 5.65 2.59
C HIS A 320 15.30 5.42 2.28
N TYR A 321 14.52 5.00 3.28
CA TYR A 321 13.11 4.64 3.13
C TYR A 321 12.23 5.80 2.64
N MET A 322 12.55 7.04 3.04
CA MET A 322 11.82 8.23 2.59
C MET A 322 11.85 8.45 1.08
N ALA A 323 12.84 7.92 0.36
CA ALA A 323 12.87 8.03 -1.11
C ALA A 323 11.65 7.35 -1.74
N VAL A 324 11.23 6.19 -1.20
CA VAL A 324 10.04 5.49 -1.66
C VAL A 324 8.78 6.15 -1.14
N CYS A 325 8.71 6.55 0.14
CA CYS A 325 7.51 7.20 0.69
C CYS A 325 7.17 8.52 -0.05
N VAL A 326 8.16 9.39 -0.26
CA VAL A 326 7.96 10.66 -0.99
C VAL A 326 7.71 10.38 -2.47
N GLY A 327 8.46 9.45 -3.06
CA GLY A 327 8.29 9.10 -4.47
C GLY A 327 6.91 8.51 -4.78
N SER A 328 6.38 7.63 -3.91
CA SER A 328 5.02 7.10 -4.05
C SER A 328 3.95 8.16 -3.84
N LEU A 329 4.16 9.12 -2.92
CA LEU A 329 3.26 10.26 -2.77
C LEU A 329 3.20 11.08 -4.07
N VAL A 330 4.35 11.46 -4.62
CA VAL A 330 4.40 12.25 -5.87
C VAL A 330 3.82 11.45 -7.05
N ALA A 331 4.07 10.14 -7.10
CA ALA A 331 3.52 9.26 -8.12
C ALA A 331 1.99 9.18 -8.09
N THR A 332 1.41 8.96 -6.91
CA THR A 332 -0.05 8.88 -6.72
C THR A 332 -0.73 10.22 -7.03
N MET A 333 -0.17 11.34 -6.57
CA MET A 333 -0.68 12.68 -6.92
C MET A 333 -0.59 12.94 -8.43
N GLY A 334 0.50 12.54 -9.09
CA GLY A 334 0.66 12.65 -10.54
C GLY A 334 -0.34 11.81 -11.33
N ALA A 335 -0.60 10.57 -10.91
CA ALA A 335 -1.61 9.69 -11.52
C ALA A 335 -3.04 10.23 -11.31
N GLY A 336 -3.33 10.77 -10.12
CA GLY A 336 -4.60 11.45 -9.83
C GLY A 336 -4.81 12.66 -10.73
N MET A 337 -3.78 13.50 -10.90
CA MET A 337 -3.80 14.66 -11.80
C MET A 337 -4.01 14.26 -13.26
N GLN A 338 -3.34 13.21 -13.74
CA GLN A 338 -3.53 12.70 -15.11
C GLN A 338 -4.97 12.20 -15.32
N SER A 339 -5.52 11.48 -14.34
CA SER A 339 -6.90 10.97 -14.40
C SER A 339 -7.93 12.10 -14.45
N LEU A 340 -7.73 13.15 -13.63
CA LEU A 340 -8.55 14.37 -13.64
C LEU A 340 -8.46 15.09 -15.00
N THR A 341 -7.27 15.21 -15.60
CA THR A 341 -7.15 15.81 -16.93
C THR A 341 -7.78 14.97 -18.02
N GLY A 342 -7.61 13.64 -17.99
CA GLY A 342 -8.07 12.73 -19.05
C GLY A 342 -9.58 12.75 -19.26
N GLN A 343 -10.34 13.05 -18.21
CA GLN A 343 -11.80 13.22 -18.25
C GLN A 343 -12.22 14.44 -19.07
N LEU A 344 -11.48 15.55 -18.96
CA LEU A 344 -11.78 16.80 -19.69
C LEU A 344 -11.55 16.68 -21.21
N TRP A 345 -10.72 15.72 -21.64
CA TRP A 345 -10.44 15.48 -23.07
C TRP A 345 -11.51 14.62 -23.76
N VAL A 346 -12.52 14.12 -23.05
CA VAL A 346 -13.66 13.39 -23.65
C VAL A 346 -14.67 14.37 -24.28
N GLU A 347 -14.60 15.67 -23.94
CA GLU A 347 -15.59 16.68 -24.37
C GLU A 347 -15.16 17.59 -25.54
N ILE A 348 -14.02 17.34 -26.20
CA ILE A 348 -13.55 18.14 -27.35
C ILE A 348 -13.12 17.24 -28.50
#